data_AF-A0A7K2AXE1-F1
#
_entry.id   AF-A0A7K2AXE1-F1
#
_cell.length_a   1.000
_cell.length_b   1.000
_cell.length_c   1.000
_cell.angle_alpha   90.00
_cell.angle_beta   90.00
_cell.angle_gamma   90.00
#
_symmetry.space_group_name_H-M   'P 1'
#
loop_
_entity.id
_entity.type
_entity.pdbx_description
1 polymer ?
#
loop_
_entity_poly.entity_id
_entity_poly.type
_entity_poly.pdbx_seq_one_letter_code
_entity_poly.pdbx_strand_id
1 'polypeptide(L)'
;MDRPEVADGQFHTALVGETEPGDVARDGVERADLDGIALGHLHDPQRAVSAIVLRGGRGRVAVASAGRCQEGHRQQRESHEVSSTRASLAAHSRHCRRSSCKRQQYGTYRVRVVPRRSIANREALPAAVAAGPPLKLGICLWNQGLEWSDVLETARLVEDLGYDHLWIWDHLLSIYGEADQPVFEAWCILAALGASTERLQLGPLVTANTFRSPALLAKIVTTVDHISGGRAILGIGGGWFRQEHRAHAIDFGSGFGERLDRLDEAVGLIRSLLAGEEVSSDGPYYPVHGLRHVPRPVRGSVPVLVGGRGKRKTLRTAARYADIWNAYGTPAELIEHDEVLRRHCADVGRDHTEIERSVQAKVVVRDSLEAAEAAFDRMLATNKSVWGGFGRTGEPDRTNRRVFPDPDSSIWLGTPDDLAALITDYRAAGFGTVIAEIAAPYDRETIERLVGEVALLVDGERWSSTGRTGADDRSRHDEGGAR
;
A
#
# COMPACT_ATOMS: atom_id res chain seq x y z
N MET A 1 -34.69 -37.06 21.48
CA MET A 1 -33.55 -37.93 21.85
C MET A 1 -32.79 -38.23 20.58
N ASP A 2 -31.49 -37.96 20.68
CA ASP A 2 -30.35 -38.46 19.91
C ASP A 2 -30.15 -38.15 18.41
N ARG A 3 -29.02 -37.46 18.21
CA ARG A 3 -28.25 -37.25 16.98
C ARG A 3 -27.60 -38.55 16.51
N PRO A 4 -27.00 -38.52 15.31
CA PRO A 4 -25.62 -38.98 15.18
C PRO A 4 -24.68 -37.90 14.60
N GLU A 5 -23.44 -37.94 15.08
CA GLU A 5 -22.27 -37.18 14.65
C GLU A 5 -21.83 -37.57 13.23
N VAL A 6 -21.34 -36.58 12.47
CA VAL A 6 -20.50 -36.83 11.28
C VAL A 6 -19.22 -36.03 11.45
N ALA A 7 -18.11 -36.75 11.36
CA ALA A 7 -16.75 -36.28 11.60
C ALA A 7 -16.21 -35.41 10.45
N ASP A 8 -15.50 -34.35 10.85
CA ASP A 8 -14.69 -33.48 10.00
C ASP A 8 -13.50 -34.24 9.39
N GLY A 9 -13.35 -34.13 8.07
CA GLY A 9 -12.15 -34.51 7.32
C GLY A 9 -11.66 -33.33 6.49
N GLN A 10 -10.84 -32.47 7.08
CA GLN A 10 -10.12 -31.40 6.38
C GLN A 10 -8.99 -32.00 5.53
N PHE A 11 -9.08 -31.84 4.21
CA PHE A 11 -7.95 -32.02 3.30
C PHE A 11 -7.25 -30.67 3.11
N HIS A 12 -6.08 -30.51 3.74
CA HIS A 12 -5.16 -29.42 3.42
C HIS A 12 -4.21 -29.87 2.29
N THR A 13 -4.36 -29.27 1.11
CA THR A 13 -3.37 -29.39 0.04
C THR A 13 -2.52 -28.13 0.03
N ALA A 14 -1.31 -28.21 0.59
CA ALA A 14 -0.29 -27.18 0.41
C ALA A 14 0.35 -27.38 -0.98
N LEU A 15 0.18 -26.42 -1.88
CA LEU A 15 0.90 -26.40 -3.15
C LEU A 15 2.19 -25.58 -3.00
N VAL A 16 3.31 -26.29 -3.15
CA VAL A 16 4.66 -25.75 -3.20
C VAL A 16 4.82 -25.01 -4.54
N GLY A 17 5.15 -23.72 -4.50
CA GLY A 17 5.52 -22.96 -5.70
C GLY A 17 6.94 -23.31 -6.12
N GLU A 18 7.08 -23.97 -7.27
CA GLU A 18 8.36 -24.19 -7.93
C GLU A 18 8.89 -22.85 -8.48
N THR A 19 10.09 -22.48 -8.06
CA THR A 19 10.89 -21.41 -8.68
C THR A 19 11.72 -21.99 -9.80
N GLU A 20 11.51 -21.54 -11.04
CA GLU A 20 12.37 -21.87 -12.19
C GLU A 20 13.13 -20.62 -12.70
N PRO A 21 14.31 -20.83 -13.32
CA PRO A 21 15.36 -19.83 -13.50
C PRO A 21 15.20 -19.00 -14.78
N GLY A 22 15.86 -17.83 -14.81
CA GLY A 22 15.81 -16.90 -15.93
C GLY A 22 16.45 -17.42 -17.22
N ASP A 23 15.77 -17.18 -18.33
CA ASP A 23 16.24 -17.49 -19.68
C ASP A 23 17.27 -16.48 -20.20
N VAL A 24 18.40 -17.04 -20.61
CA VAL A 24 19.41 -16.44 -21.48
C VAL A 24 19.02 -16.76 -22.93
N ALA A 25 19.33 -15.83 -23.82
CA ALA A 25 18.95 -15.81 -25.22
C ALA A 25 19.24 -17.08 -26.05
N ARG A 26 18.37 -17.27 -27.06
CA ARG A 26 18.40 -18.25 -28.15
C ARG A 26 19.74 -18.27 -28.90
N ASP A 27 20.19 -19.47 -29.25
CA ASP A 27 20.71 -19.80 -30.59
C ASP A 27 20.60 -21.33 -30.81
N GLY A 28 20.29 -21.71 -32.05
CA GLY A 28 19.80 -23.04 -32.42
C GLY A 28 20.87 -24.13 -32.62
N VAL A 29 20.39 -25.35 -32.86
CA VAL A 29 20.83 -26.39 -33.83
C VAL A 29 20.20 -27.75 -33.45
N GLU A 30 20.02 -28.58 -34.47
CA GLU A 30 19.23 -29.81 -34.64
C GLU A 30 19.50 -31.05 -33.73
N ARG A 31 18.47 -31.90 -33.68
CA ARG A 31 18.41 -33.40 -33.67
C ARG A 31 19.26 -34.20 -32.66
N ALA A 32 18.59 -35.09 -31.89
CA ALA A 32 18.54 -36.54 -32.14
C ALA A 32 17.93 -37.32 -30.95
N ASP A 33 17.20 -38.40 -31.28
CA ASP A 33 16.72 -39.47 -30.40
C ASP A 33 17.80 -40.03 -29.47
N LEU A 34 17.42 -40.55 -28.30
CA LEU A 34 17.86 -41.87 -27.81
C LEU A 34 17.00 -42.36 -26.63
N ASP A 35 16.47 -43.57 -26.81
CA ASP A 35 15.81 -44.43 -25.84
C ASP A 35 16.72 -44.85 -24.67
N GLY A 36 16.10 -45.10 -23.51
CA GLY A 36 16.34 -46.35 -22.77
C GLY A 36 16.96 -46.29 -21.37
N ILE A 37 16.36 -47.13 -20.49
CA ILE A 37 16.91 -47.79 -19.28
C ILE A 37 16.59 -47.15 -17.92
N ALA A 38 15.40 -47.46 -17.42
CA ALA A 38 15.11 -48.41 -16.32
C ALA A 38 15.96 -48.46 -15.01
N LEU A 39 15.18 -48.37 -13.90
CA LEU A 39 15.24 -49.13 -12.62
C LEU A 39 16.15 -48.66 -11.46
N GLY A 40 15.53 -48.44 -10.29
CA GLY A 40 16.18 -48.46 -8.97
C GLY A 40 15.35 -47.85 -7.84
N HIS A 41 14.66 -48.70 -7.06
CA HIS A 41 13.72 -48.38 -5.99
C HIS A 41 14.34 -47.89 -4.64
N LEU A 42 13.50 -47.13 -3.90
CA LEU A 42 13.31 -47.06 -2.43
C LEU A 42 14.39 -46.43 -1.51
N HIS A 43 14.03 -45.35 -0.79
CA HIS A 43 13.96 -45.32 0.70
C HIS A 43 13.40 -43.99 1.29
N ASP A 44 12.21 -44.10 1.89
CA ASP A 44 11.67 -43.53 3.16
C ASP A 44 12.25 -42.20 3.77
N PRO A 45 11.41 -41.16 4.01
CA PRO A 45 11.75 -39.99 4.82
C PRO A 45 11.09 -40.00 6.21
N GLN A 46 11.78 -40.50 7.24
CA GLN A 46 11.49 -40.15 8.64
C GLN A 46 12.78 -40.01 9.47
N ARG A 47 13.20 -38.78 9.74
CA ARG A 47 13.93 -38.44 10.98
C ARG A 47 13.57 -37.05 11.48
N ALA A 48 12.74 -37.06 12.51
CA ALA A 48 12.49 -35.94 13.41
C ALA A 48 13.78 -35.58 14.18
N VAL A 49 14.01 -34.29 14.40
CA VAL A 49 14.88 -33.80 15.47
C VAL A 49 14.06 -32.83 16.31
N SER A 50 13.70 -33.28 17.51
CA SER A 50 13.08 -32.48 18.56
C SER A 50 14.09 -31.48 19.13
N ALA A 51 13.73 -30.19 19.19
CA ALA A 51 14.49 -29.20 19.94
C ALA A 51 13.78 -28.90 21.27
N ILE A 52 14.45 -29.24 22.36
CA ILE A 52 14.06 -28.94 23.75
C ILE A 52 14.30 -27.44 24.02
N VAL A 53 13.27 -26.74 24.50
CA VAL A 53 13.39 -25.36 24.98
C VAL A 53 13.81 -25.38 26.44
N LEU A 54 15.01 -24.88 26.74
CA LEU A 54 15.43 -24.54 28.11
C LEU A 54 15.31 -23.02 28.31
N ARG A 55 14.52 -22.63 29.31
CA ARG A 55 14.48 -21.27 29.86
C ARG A 55 15.77 -20.98 30.62
N GLY A 56 16.39 -19.82 30.35
CA GLY A 56 17.31 -19.19 31.30
C GLY A 56 18.39 -18.32 30.66
N GLY A 57 18.45 -17.05 31.07
CA GLY A 57 19.70 -16.32 31.24
C GLY A 57 20.36 -15.71 30.00
N ARG A 58 20.47 -14.37 30.04
CA ARG A 58 21.33 -13.49 29.22
C ARG A 58 22.56 -14.20 28.62
N GLY A 59 22.64 -14.28 27.29
CA GLY A 59 23.83 -14.79 26.59
C GLY A 59 23.70 -14.73 25.07
N ARG A 60 24.77 -14.36 24.38
CA ARG A 60 24.86 -14.12 22.94
C ARG A 60 24.61 -15.41 22.13
N VAL A 61 23.84 -15.31 21.04
CA VAL A 61 23.70 -16.40 20.05
C VAL A 61 24.78 -16.22 18.98
N ALA A 62 25.64 -17.22 18.81
CA ALA A 62 26.54 -17.36 17.68
C ALA A 62 26.02 -18.47 16.76
N VAL A 63 25.78 -18.16 15.49
CA VAL A 63 25.43 -19.14 14.46
C VAL A 63 26.72 -19.53 13.74
N ALA A 64 27.13 -20.79 13.86
CA ALA A 64 28.24 -21.36 13.10
C ALA A 64 27.69 -22.16 11.92
N SER A 65 28.03 -21.77 10.69
CA SER A 65 27.80 -22.59 9.49
C SER A 65 29.01 -23.48 9.24
N ALA A 66 28.83 -24.80 9.30
CA ALA A 66 29.86 -25.77 8.93
C ALA A 66 29.96 -25.86 7.39
N GLY A 67 30.99 -25.26 6.81
CA GLY A 67 31.42 -25.54 5.44
C GLY A 67 32.39 -26.72 5.44
N ARG A 68 32.05 -27.80 4.74
CA ARG A 68 32.99 -28.88 4.41
C ARG A 68 34.01 -28.34 3.39
N CYS A 69 35.30 -28.52 3.66
CA CYS A 69 36.35 -28.44 2.67
C CYS A 69 37.22 -29.71 2.79
N GLN A 70 37.38 -30.41 1.67
CA GLN A 70 38.22 -31.59 1.53
C GLN A 70 39.70 -31.20 1.37
N GLU A 71 40.57 -32.21 1.52
CA GLU A 71 42.04 -32.21 1.39
C GLU A 71 42.78 -31.61 2.61
N GLY A 72 43.80 -32.23 3.19
CA GLY A 72 44.61 -33.36 2.78
C GLY A 72 46.01 -33.13 3.34
N HIS A 73 46.41 -33.98 4.29
CA HIS A 73 47.79 -34.26 4.73
C HIS A 73 48.64 -33.23 5.53
N ARG A 74 49.14 -33.82 6.63
CA ARG A 74 50.49 -33.76 7.24
C ARG A 74 50.85 -32.65 8.24
N GLN A 75 50.79 -33.11 9.49
CA GLN A 75 51.60 -32.82 10.67
C GLN A 75 53.02 -32.27 10.45
N GLN A 76 53.40 -31.29 11.28
CA GLN A 76 54.60 -31.22 12.15
C GLN A 76 54.47 -29.92 12.98
N ARG A 77 54.21 -29.96 14.30
CA ARG A 77 55.13 -30.11 15.45
C ARG A 77 56.36 -29.18 15.41
N GLU A 78 56.35 -28.20 16.33
CA GLU A 78 57.43 -27.71 17.24
C GLU A 78 57.07 -26.26 17.66
N SER A 79 56.63 -25.93 18.88
CA SER A 79 57.21 -25.94 20.25
C SER A 79 58.25 -24.83 20.54
N HIS A 80 57.84 -23.89 21.41
CA HIS A 80 58.55 -23.13 22.48
C HIS A 80 58.01 -21.67 22.54
N GLU A 81 57.16 -21.30 23.50
CA GLU A 81 57.32 -21.03 24.96
C GLU A 81 57.64 -19.55 25.32
N VAL A 82 56.64 -18.91 25.95
CA VAL A 82 56.62 -17.92 27.08
C VAL A 82 57.37 -16.58 26.85
N SER A 83 56.80 -15.37 26.99
CA SER A 83 56.12 -14.84 28.18
C SER A 83 55.31 -13.53 27.93
N SER A 84 54.25 -13.39 28.74
CA SER A 84 53.65 -12.18 29.35
C SER A 84 53.37 -10.88 28.55
N THR A 85 52.08 -10.74 28.23
CA THR A 85 51.16 -9.60 28.54
C THR A 85 51.37 -8.17 28.02
N ARG A 86 50.24 -7.71 27.44
CA ARG A 86 49.62 -6.37 27.41
C ARG A 86 49.97 -5.41 26.24
N ALA A 87 49.25 -5.67 25.15
CA ALA A 87 48.30 -4.79 24.46
C ALA A 87 48.68 -3.32 24.21
N SER A 88 48.95 -3.01 22.94
CA SER A 88 48.98 -1.65 22.41
C SER A 88 48.08 -1.51 21.17
N LEU A 89 47.48 -0.33 21.07
CA LEU A 89 46.75 0.23 19.93
C LEU A 89 47.76 0.83 18.92
N ALA A 90 47.54 0.56 17.62
CA ALA A 90 47.91 1.39 16.45
C ALA A 90 49.44 1.63 16.22
N ALA A 91 50.02 1.83 15.04
CA ALA A 91 49.61 1.88 13.64
C ALA A 91 50.93 1.97 12.80
N HIS A 92 50.95 1.42 11.58
CA HIS A 92 51.84 1.77 10.43
C HIS A 92 53.38 1.55 10.60
N SER A 93 54.18 1.06 9.64
CA SER A 93 54.03 0.69 8.22
C SER A 93 55.38 0.11 7.72
N ARG A 94 55.38 -0.50 6.51
CA ARG A 94 56.49 -0.87 5.60
C ARG A 94 57.07 -2.28 5.79
N HIS A 95 57.36 -3.10 4.79
CA HIS A 95 57.12 -3.14 3.33
C HIS A 95 57.61 -4.54 2.91
N CYS A 96 56.80 -5.39 2.28
CA CYS A 96 57.34 -6.56 1.57
C CYS A 96 56.50 -6.85 0.32
N ARG A 97 57.22 -7.06 -0.79
CA ARG A 97 56.74 -7.03 -2.17
C ARG A 97 56.50 -8.45 -2.69
N ARG A 98 55.58 -8.55 -3.68
CA ARG A 98 55.32 -9.66 -4.63
C ARG A 98 54.55 -10.85 -4.04
N SER A 99 53.54 -11.46 -4.68
CA SER A 99 52.68 -11.14 -5.82
C SER A 99 51.53 -12.19 -5.83
N SER A 100 50.31 -11.74 -6.13
CA SER A 100 49.10 -12.50 -6.51
C SER A 100 48.60 -13.66 -5.63
N CYS A 101 47.80 -13.33 -4.61
CA CYS A 101 46.73 -14.22 -4.11
C CYS A 101 45.55 -13.35 -3.64
N LYS A 102 44.41 -13.40 -4.36
CA LYS A 102 43.19 -12.64 -4.02
C LYS A 102 42.42 -13.36 -2.91
N ARG A 103 42.67 -13.01 -1.65
CA ARG A 103 41.77 -13.29 -0.52
C ARG A 103 40.73 -12.18 -0.41
N GLN A 104 39.46 -12.50 -0.66
CA GLN A 104 38.32 -11.64 -0.40
C GLN A 104 38.11 -11.57 1.13
N GLN A 105 38.43 -10.43 1.73
CA GLN A 105 38.11 -10.14 3.13
C GLN A 105 36.61 -9.81 3.22
N TYR A 106 35.83 -10.67 3.88
CA TYR A 106 34.51 -10.28 4.37
C TYR A 106 34.71 -9.41 5.62
N GLY A 107 34.43 -8.12 5.49
CA GLY A 107 34.49 -7.17 6.59
C GLY A 107 33.45 -7.51 7.65
N THR A 108 33.87 -7.58 8.90
CA THR A 108 32.98 -7.61 10.06
C THR A 108 32.30 -6.23 10.17
N TYR A 109 31.01 -6.16 9.83
CA TYR A 109 30.22 -4.95 10.02
C TYR A 109 29.94 -4.77 11.52
N ARG A 110 30.49 -3.72 12.12
CA ARG A 110 30.01 -3.23 13.42
C ARG A 110 28.64 -2.61 13.17
N VAL A 111 27.59 -3.27 13.65
CA VAL A 111 26.26 -2.65 13.78
C VAL A 111 26.40 -1.50 14.77
N ARG A 112 26.28 -0.27 14.26
CA ARG A 112 26.14 0.92 15.11
C ARG A 112 24.70 0.93 15.57
N VAL A 113 24.45 0.49 16.80
CA VAL A 113 23.16 0.70 17.47
C VAL A 113 22.99 2.23 17.56
N VAL A 114 22.11 2.79 16.73
CA VAL A 114 21.70 4.18 16.84
C VAL A 114 20.73 4.24 18.03
N PRO A 115 21.04 5.02 19.08
CA PRO A 115 20.11 5.13 20.21
C PRO A 115 18.81 5.78 19.74
N ARG A 116 17.68 5.29 20.29
CA ARG A 116 16.34 5.87 20.16
C ARG A 116 16.42 7.40 20.33
N ARG A 117 16.16 8.17 19.27
CA ARG A 117 15.71 9.54 19.46
C ARG A 117 14.25 9.46 19.88
N SER A 118 13.97 9.80 21.13
CA SER A 118 12.60 10.08 21.55
C SER A 118 12.04 11.20 20.68
N ILE A 119 10.74 11.14 20.41
CA ILE A 119 9.95 12.21 19.74
C ILE A 119 10.16 13.56 20.45
N ALA A 120 10.56 13.54 21.73
CA ALA A 120 10.89 14.70 22.55
C ALA A 120 12.09 15.57 22.07
N ASN A 121 12.88 15.13 21.08
CA ASN A 121 14.03 15.91 20.55
C ASN A 121 13.89 16.21 19.04
N ARG A 122 12.71 16.63 18.60
CA ARG A 122 12.55 17.30 17.30
C ARG A 122 13.01 18.75 17.41
N GLU A 123 13.99 19.14 16.60
CA GLU A 123 14.14 20.56 16.27
C GLU A 123 12.84 20.97 15.58
N ALA A 124 12.07 21.84 16.24
CA ALA A 124 10.86 22.39 15.67
C ALA A 124 11.21 23.05 14.33
N LEU A 125 10.51 22.66 13.26
CA LEU A 125 10.50 23.45 12.05
C LEU A 125 10.06 24.88 12.44
N PRO A 126 10.73 25.93 11.93
CA PRO A 126 10.46 27.30 12.37
C PRO A 126 8.96 27.63 12.24
N ALA A 127 8.41 28.26 13.29
CA ALA A 127 6.99 28.57 13.48
C ALA A 127 6.33 29.42 12.36
N ALA A 128 7.08 29.80 11.33
CA ALA A 128 6.60 30.51 10.15
C ALA A 128 5.94 29.58 9.10
N VAL A 129 5.87 28.26 9.31
CA VAL A 129 5.21 27.29 8.40
C VAL A 129 3.84 26.85 8.93
N ALA A 130 3.07 27.76 9.52
CA ALA A 130 1.70 27.49 9.97
C ALA A 130 0.66 27.52 8.82
N ALA A 131 1.07 27.75 7.56
CA ALA A 131 0.16 27.93 6.42
C ALA A 131 0.36 26.84 5.34
N GLY A 132 0.15 25.58 5.71
CA GLY A 132 -0.06 24.52 4.72
C GLY A 132 -1.45 24.64 4.07
N PRO A 133 -1.74 23.92 2.97
CA PRO A 133 -3.08 23.84 2.39
C PRO A 133 -4.14 23.44 3.45
N PRO A 134 -5.43 23.81 3.24
CA PRO A 134 -6.50 23.48 4.18
C PRO A 134 -6.61 21.97 4.38
N LEU A 135 -6.82 21.53 5.62
CA LEU A 135 -6.84 20.10 5.94
C LEU A 135 -8.13 19.45 5.45
N LYS A 136 -8.05 18.58 4.44
CA LYS A 136 -9.16 17.69 4.05
C LYS A 136 -8.94 16.29 4.61
N LEU A 137 -10.02 15.64 5.03
CA LEU A 137 -9.98 14.28 5.56
C LEU A 137 -10.83 13.34 4.73
N GLY A 138 -10.29 12.16 4.44
CA GLY A 138 -11.02 11.05 3.83
C GLY A 138 -10.85 9.75 4.60
N ILE A 139 -11.84 8.87 4.49
CA ILE A 139 -11.75 7.48 4.96
C ILE A 139 -11.71 6.56 3.75
N CYS A 140 -10.78 5.61 3.71
CA CYS A 140 -10.79 4.51 2.77
C CYS A 140 -11.19 3.22 3.49
N LEU A 141 -12.40 2.74 3.21
CA LEU A 141 -12.90 1.50 3.79
C LEU A 141 -12.44 0.31 2.95
N TRP A 142 -11.83 -0.68 3.60
CA TRP A 142 -11.53 -1.94 2.95
C TRP A 142 -12.84 -2.71 2.80
N ASN A 143 -13.32 -2.84 1.56
CA ASN A 143 -14.52 -3.59 1.17
C ASN A 143 -14.29 -5.11 1.16
N GLN A 144 -13.51 -5.62 2.13
CA GLN A 144 -13.21 -7.04 2.31
C GLN A 144 -13.48 -7.51 3.75
N GLY A 145 -13.89 -8.76 3.92
CA GLY A 145 -14.04 -9.41 5.22
C GLY A 145 -15.26 -8.97 6.04
N LEU A 146 -16.30 -8.43 5.39
CA LEU A 146 -17.48 -7.85 6.03
C LEU A 146 -18.71 -7.86 5.13
N GLU A 147 -19.86 -7.54 5.71
CA GLU A 147 -21.15 -7.49 5.03
C GLU A 147 -21.43 -6.09 4.47
N TRP A 148 -22.37 -6.00 3.52
CA TRP A 148 -22.76 -4.72 2.93
C TRP A 148 -23.28 -3.72 3.97
N SER A 149 -24.01 -4.19 5.00
CA SER A 149 -24.52 -3.35 6.07
C SER A 149 -23.40 -2.63 6.82
N ASP A 150 -22.25 -3.27 7.05
CA ASP A 150 -21.12 -2.68 7.75
C ASP A 150 -20.53 -1.49 6.96
N VAL A 151 -20.42 -1.65 5.64
CA VAL A 151 -19.98 -0.58 4.71
C VAL A 151 -20.94 0.59 4.75
N LEU A 152 -22.25 0.32 4.62
CA LEU A 152 -23.28 1.35 4.57
C LEU A 152 -23.40 2.13 5.89
N GLU A 153 -23.38 1.44 7.02
CA GLU A 153 -23.46 2.07 8.34
C GLU A 153 -22.25 2.96 8.61
N THR A 154 -21.06 2.49 8.24
CA THR A 154 -19.84 3.27 8.42
C THR A 154 -19.76 4.44 7.44
N ALA A 155 -20.22 4.28 6.20
CA ALA A 155 -20.32 5.39 5.26
C ALA A 155 -21.22 6.53 5.78
N ARG A 156 -22.36 6.18 6.39
CA ARG A 156 -23.26 7.16 7.04
C ARG A 156 -22.60 7.85 8.23
N LEU A 157 -21.87 7.10 9.07
CA LEU A 157 -21.08 7.68 10.15
C LEU A 157 -20.06 8.69 9.62
N VAL A 158 -19.31 8.32 8.58
CA VAL A 158 -18.29 9.19 7.96
C VAL A 158 -18.94 10.47 7.41
N GLU A 159 -20.13 10.37 6.82
CA GLU A 159 -20.89 11.54 6.34
C GLU A 159 -21.41 12.44 7.48
N ASP A 160 -21.94 11.84 8.54
CA ASP A 160 -22.46 12.55 9.71
C ASP A 160 -21.36 13.28 10.48
N LEU A 161 -20.15 12.72 10.50
CA LEU A 161 -18.95 13.34 11.07
C LEU A 161 -18.35 14.44 10.18
N GLY A 162 -18.83 14.59 8.94
CA GLY A 162 -18.43 15.69 8.06
C GLY A 162 -17.08 15.51 7.35
N TYR A 163 -16.65 14.26 7.11
CA TYR A 163 -15.50 13.99 6.24
C TYR A 163 -15.72 14.54 4.82
N ASP A 164 -14.62 14.84 4.12
CA ASP A 164 -14.67 15.32 2.73
C ASP A 164 -14.89 14.19 1.72
N HIS A 165 -14.25 13.04 1.98
CA HIS A 165 -14.18 11.94 1.02
C HIS A 165 -14.41 10.58 1.67
N LEU A 166 -15.00 9.66 0.92
CA LEU A 166 -15.05 8.25 1.24
C LEU A 166 -14.54 7.44 0.05
N TRP A 167 -13.61 6.53 0.33
CA TRP A 167 -12.90 5.75 -0.66
C TRP A 167 -13.10 4.25 -0.43
N ILE A 168 -13.02 3.48 -1.52
CA ILE A 168 -13.13 2.02 -1.52
C ILE A 168 -11.96 1.44 -2.32
N TRP A 169 -11.53 0.21 -2.06
CA TRP A 169 -10.54 -0.46 -2.90
C TRP A 169 -11.17 -1.16 -4.09
N ASP A 170 -10.47 -1.16 -5.21
CA ASP A 170 -10.84 -1.92 -6.41
C ASP A 170 -10.01 -3.19 -6.50
N HIS A 171 -10.22 -4.07 -5.53
CA HIS A 171 -9.72 -5.43 -5.52
C HIS A 171 -10.88 -6.40 -5.73
N LEU A 172 -10.64 -7.46 -6.48
CA LEU A 172 -11.58 -8.54 -6.78
C LEU A 172 -11.32 -9.78 -5.92
N LEU A 173 -10.15 -9.87 -5.30
CA LEU A 173 -9.82 -10.88 -4.30
C LEU A 173 -9.37 -10.19 -3.02
N SER A 174 -9.46 -10.92 -1.90
CA SER A 174 -8.87 -10.42 -0.66
C SER A 174 -7.36 -10.33 -0.83
N ILE A 175 -6.81 -9.14 -0.55
CA ILE A 175 -5.38 -8.87 -0.65
C ILE A 175 -4.69 -8.87 0.71
N TYR A 176 -5.48 -8.97 1.79
CA TYR A 176 -5.02 -9.08 3.15
C TYR A 176 -5.81 -10.14 3.90
N GLY A 177 -5.11 -11.01 4.63
CA GLY A 177 -5.75 -12.09 5.36
C GLY A 177 -5.93 -13.35 4.52
N GLU A 178 -7.05 -14.04 4.75
CA GLU A 178 -7.39 -15.25 3.99
C GLU A 178 -7.90 -14.89 2.59
N ALA A 179 -7.52 -15.69 1.60
CA ALA A 179 -7.80 -15.42 0.19
C ALA A 179 -9.29 -15.51 -0.17
N ASP A 180 -10.09 -16.19 0.63
CA ASP A 180 -11.52 -16.45 0.44
C ASP A 180 -12.43 -15.52 1.24
N GLN A 181 -11.88 -14.48 1.88
CA GLN A 181 -12.71 -13.46 2.53
C GLN A 181 -13.66 -12.82 1.51
N PRO A 182 -14.90 -12.48 1.92
CA PRO A 182 -15.82 -11.72 1.07
C PRO A 182 -15.15 -10.44 0.59
N VAL A 183 -15.22 -10.15 -0.71
CA VAL A 183 -14.78 -8.88 -1.30
C VAL A 183 -15.85 -8.38 -2.24
N PHE A 184 -16.28 -7.14 -2.05
CA PHE A 184 -17.27 -6.53 -2.92
C PHE A 184 -16.61 -5.78 -4.09
N GLU A 185 -17.27 -5.73 -5.23
CA GLU A 185 -16.80 -4.95 -6.38
C GLU A 185 -16.95 -3.44 -6.14
N ALA A 186 -15.88 -2.68 -6.42
CA ALA A 186 -15.75 -1.29 -5.98
C ALA A 186 -16.78 -0.34 -6.59
N TRP A 187 -16.99 -0.39 -7.90
CA TRP A 187 -17.86 0.57 -8.59
C TRP A 187 -19.35 0.29 -8.32
N CYS A 188 -19.73 -0.97 -8.12
CA CYS A 188 -21.04 -1.36 -7.64
C CYS A 188 -21.32 -0.80 -6.23
N ILE A 189 -20.37 -0.94 -5.31
CA ILE A 189 -20.48 -0.33 -3.98
C ILE A 189 -20.54 1.19 -4.07
N LEU A 190 -19.68 1.82 -4.87
CA LEU A 190 -19.66 3.28 -5.01
C LEU A 190 -20.98 3.82 -5.57
N ALA A 191 -21.64 3.09 -6.49
CA ALA A 191 -22.98 3.44 -6.95
C ALA A 191 -24.01 3.38 -5.80
N ALA A 192 -23.99 2.30 -5.01
CA ALA A 192 -24.91 2.14 -3.87
C ALA A 192 -24.66 3.20 -2.78
N LEU A 193 -23.40 3.51 -2.48
CA LEU A 193 -23.02 4.57 -1.54
C LEU A 193 -23.38 5.95 -2.07
N GLY A 194 -23.21 6.21 -3.37
CA GLY A 194 -23.62 7.44 -4.02
C GLY A 194 -25.11 7.72 -3.88
N ALA A 195 -25.94 6.67 -3.98
CA ALA A 195 -27.38 6.77 -3.76
C ALA A 195 -27.78 6.88 -2.27
N SER A 196 -26.89 6.49 -1.35
CA SER A 196 -27.19 6.37 0.09
C SER A 196 -26.55 7.46 0.96
N THR A 197 -25.88 8.43 0.32
CA THR A 197 -25.19 9.58 0.95
C THR A 197 -25.48 10.84 0.14
N GLU A 198 -25.21 12.01 0.69
CA GLU A 198 -25.61 13.31 0.11
C GLU A 198 -24.44 14.27 -0.17
N ARG A 199 -23.37 14.20 0.63
CA ARG A 199 -22.30 15.21 0.68
C ARG A 199 -20.93 14.64 0.35
N LEU A 200 -20.64 13.41 0.76
CA LEU A 200 -19.31 12.81 0.58
C LEU A 200 -18.92 12.76 -0.90
N GLN A 201 -17.68 13.15 -1.20
CA GLN A 201 -17.08 12.80 -2.49
C GLN A 201 -16.61 11.34 -2.46
N LEU A 202 -16.87 10.60 -3.52
CA LEU A 202 -16.74 9.14 -3.54
C LEU A 202 -15.85 8.67 -4.68
N GLY A 203 -14.90 7.79 -4.40
CA GLY A 203 -14.07 7.21 -5.46
C GLY A 203 -13.31 5.97 -5.02
N PRO A 204 -12.73 5.23 -5.97
CA PRO A 204 -11.81 4.15 -5.62
C PRO A 204 -10.43 4.71 -5.26
N LEU A 205 -9.71 4.07 -4.34
CA LEU A 205 -8.32 4.41 -3.98
C LEU A 205 -7.40 3.18 -4.12
N VAL A 206 -7.05 2.75 -5.32
CA VAL A 206 -7.45 3.28 -6.64
C VAL A 206 -7.94 2.15 -7.54
N THR A 207 -8.73 2.48 -8.58
CA THR A 207 -9.14 1.52 -9.61
C THR A 207 -7.92 0.99 -10.36
N ALA A 208 -7.85 -0.33 -10.54
CA ALA A 208 -6.79 -0.94 -11.33
C ALA A 208 -7.11 -0.73 -12.82
N ASN A 209 -6.26 0.03 -13.53
CA ASN A 209 -6.48 0.39 -14.93
C ASN A 209 -6.76 -0.81 -15.85
N THR A 210 -6.19 -1.96 -15.56
CA THR A 210 -6.31 -3.18 -16.36
C THR A 210 -7.63 -3.93 -16.19
N PHE A 211 -8.42 -3.64 -15.15
CA PHE A 211 -9.65 -4.39 -14.88
C PHE A 211 -10.78 -4.09 -15.86
N ARG A 212 -10.78 -2.91 -16.48
CA ARG A 212 -11.87 -2.46 -17.34
C ARG A 212 -11.29 -1.74 -18.55
N SER A 213 -11.97 -1.85 -19.70
CA SER A 213 -11.68 -0.97 -20.83
C SER A 213 -11.83 0.50 -20.38
N PRO A 214 -10.91 1.42 -20.73
CA PRO A 214 -11.00 2.81 -20.30
C PRO A 214 -12.25 3.51 -20.85
N ALA A 215 -12.70 3.12 -22.05
CA ALA A 215 -13.99 3.56 -22.58
C ALA A 215 -15.16 3.11 -21.69
N LEU A 216 -15.19 1.84 -21.27
CA LEU A 216 -16.23 1.36 -20.36
C LEU A 216 -16.13 2.02 -18.97
N LEU A 217 -14.92 2.19 -18.44
CA LEU A 217 -14.68 2.84 -17.16
C LEU A 217 -15.19 4.28 -17.16
N ALA A 218 -14.93 5.06 -18.21
CA ALA A 218 -15.48 6.41 -18.32
C ALA A 218 -17.02 6.43 -18.29
N LYS A 219 -17.69 5.39 -18.81
CA LYS A 219 -19.16 5.26 -18.72
C LYS A 219 -19.60 4.95 -17.30
N ILE A 220 -18.94 4.00 -16.64
CA ILE A 220 -19.21 3.63 -15.24
C ILE A 220 -19.05 4.85 -14.32
N VAL A 221 -17.93 5.56 -14.44
CA VAL A 221 -17.63 6.78 -13.67
C VAL A 221 -18.72 7.82 -13.89
N THR A 222 -19.12 8.07 -15.14
CA THR A 222 -20.20 9.02 -15.45
C THR A 222 -21.52 8.60 -14.83
N THR A 223 -21.86 7.31 -14.84
CA THR A 223 -23.09 6.80 -14.21
C THR A 223 -23.06 7.02 -12.70
N VAL A 224 -21.95 6.71 -12.03
CA VAL A 224 -21.80 6.95 -10.58
C VAL A 224 -21.81 8.45 -10.25
N ASP A 225 -21.24 9.28 -11.12
CA ASP A 225 -21.31 10.74 -11.01
C ASP A 225 -22.77 11.23 -11.04
N HIS A 226 -23.60 10.70 -11.94
CA HIS A 226 -25.04 11.01 -11.97
C HIS A 226 -25.78 10.50 -10.73
N ILE A 227 -25.54 9.25 -10.32
CA ILE A 227 -26.17 8.65 -9.13
C ILE A 227 -25.85 9.47 -7.87
N SER A 228 -24.62 9.94 -7.75
CA SER A 228 -24.15 10.72 -6.60
C SER A 228 -24.45 12.22 -6.71
N GLY A 229 -24.99 12.72 -7.83
CA GLY A 229 -25.25 14.16 -8.01
C GLY A 229 -23.97 15.00 -8.19
N GLY A 230 -22.96 14.46 -8.89
CA GLY A 230 -21.73 15.17 -9.22
C GLY A 230 -20.61 15.01 -8.18
N ARG A 231 -20.64 13.95 -7.36
CA ARG A 231 -19.71 13.73 -6.25
C ARG A 231 -18.68 12.63 -6.52
N ALA A 232 -18.68 12.03 -7.71
CA ALA A 232 -17.74 10.97 -8.04
C ALA A 232 -16.31 11.53 -8.21
N ILE A 233 -15.31 10.71 -7.88
CA ILE A 233 -13.90 10.91 -8.21
C ILE A 233 -13.40 9.62 -8.88
N LEU A 234 -12.69 9.77 -9.99
CA LEU A 234 -11.96 8.66 -10.60
C LEU A 234 -10.56 8.55 -10.00
N GLY A 235 -10.38 7.71 -8.99
CA GLY A 235 -9.04 7.31 -8.56
C GLY A 235 -8.52 6.14 -9.39
N ILE A 236 -7.36 6.28 -10.03
CA ILE A 236 -6.81 5.28 -10.95
C ILE A 236 -5.31 5.06 -10.76
N GLY A 237 -4.89 3.79 -10.92
CA GLY A 237 -3.49 3.38 -10.86
C GLY A 237 -3.20 2.19 -11.78
N GLY A 238 -1.92 1.83 -11.89
CA GLY A 238 -1.46 0.84 -12.88
C GLY A 238 -1.85 -0.62 -12.60
N GLY A 239 -2.40 -0.92 -11.42
CA GLY A 239 -2.64 -2.31 -10.98
C GLY A 239 -1.34 -3.08 -10.68
N TRP A 240 -1.37 -3.94 -9.66
CA TRP A 240 -0.15 -4.63 -9.22
C TRP A 240 -0.36 -6.11 -8.88
N PHE A 241 -1.57 -6.51 -8.46
CA PHE A 241 -1.78 -7.86 -7.97
C PHE A 241 -2.13 -8.83 -9.10
N ARG A 242 -1.11 -9.56 -9.57
CA ARG A 242 -1.21 -10.50 -10.70
C ARG A 242 -2.20 -11.64 -10.46
N GLN A 243 -2.40 -12.04 -9.20
CA GLN A 243 -3.28 -13.15 -8.85
C GLN A 243 -4.73 -12.87 -9.24
N GLU A 244 -5.23 -11.66 -8.99
CA GLU A 244 -6.59 -11.25 -9.38
C GLU A 244 -6.81 -11.35 -10.89
N HIS A 245 -5.80 -10.94 -11.65
CA HIS A 245 -5.83 -10.99 -13.10
C HIS A 245 -5.93 -12.42 -13.61
N ARG A 246 -5.11 -13.33 -13.05
CA ARG A 246 -5.17 -14.75 -13.38
C ARG A 246 -6.52 -15.36 -13.00
N ALA A 247 -7.05 -15.03 -11.83
CA ALA A 247 -8.31 -15.58 -11.34
C ALA A 247 -9.54 -15.11 -12.15
N HIS A 248 -9.49 -13.88 -12.68
CA HIS A 248 -10.61 -13.26 -13.41
C HIS A 248 -10.41 -13.23 -14.93
N ALA A 249 -9.38 -13.93 -15.45
CA ALA A 249 -9.03 -13.95 -16.87
C ALA A 249 -8.82 -12.54 -17.48
N ILE A 250 -8.19 -11.65 -16.71
CA ILE A 250 -7.83 -10.29 -17.13
C ILE A 250 -6.37 -10.27 -17.56
N ASP A 251 -6.07 -9.61 -18.66
CA ASP A 251 -4.69 -9.43 -19.11
C ASP A 251 -3.91 -8.49 -18.16
N PHE A 252 -2.81 -9.00 -17.59
CA PHE A 252 -1.93 -8.24 -16.70
C PHE A 252 -0.88 -7.41 -17.47
N GLY A 253 -0.68 -7.67 -18.76
CA GLY A 253 0.44 -7.15 -19.54
C GLY A 253 1.78 -7.83 -19.21
N SER A 254 2.79 -7.52 -20.03
CA SER A 254 4.13 -8.12 -19.97
C SER A 254 4.92 -7.71 -18.73
N GLY A 255 4.60 -6.57 -18.11
CA GLY A 255 5.31 -6.11 -16.92
C GLY A 255 4.84 -4.75 -16.41
N PHE A 256 5.49 -4.30 -15.34
CA PHE A 256 5.20 -3.01 -14.71
C PHE A 256 5.34 -1.83 -15.67
N GLY A 257 6.35 -1.86 -16.54
CA GLY A 257 6.58 -0.82 -17.53
C GLY A 257 5.39 -0.64 -18.48
N GLU A 258 4.90 -1.72 -19.06
CA GLU A 258 3.75 -1.70 -19.99
C GLU A 258 2.46 -1.27 -19.28
N ARG A 259 2.19 -1.75 -18.07
CA ARG A 259 0.99 -1.33 -17.32
C ARG A 259 0.95 0.18 -17.06
N LEU A 260 2.11 0.80 -16.85
CA LEU A 260 2.18 2.26 -16.71
C LEU A 260 2.05 3.00 -18.04
N ASP A 261 2.40 2.39 -19.17
CA ASP A 261 2.12 2.97 -20.50
C ASP A 261 0.62 2.86 -20.82
N ARG A 262 0.00 1.72 -20.52
CA ARG A 262 -1.45 1.54 -20.55
C ARG A 262 -2.17 2.59 -19.69
N LEU A 263 -1.68 2.83 -18.47
CA LEU A 263 -2.26 3.85 -17.58
C LEU A 263 -2.23 5.25 -18.21
N ASP A 264 -1.10 5.67 -18.80
CA ASP A 264 -0.96 6.98 -19.43
C ASP A 264 -1.97 7.18 -20.58
N GLU A 265 -2.10 6.17 -21.46
CA GLU A 265 -3.05 6.18 -22.58
C GLU A 265 -4.51 6.19 -22.08
N ALA A 266 -4.82 5.33 -21.11
CA ALA A 266 -6.16 5.21 -20.55
C ALA A 266 -6.64 6.50 -19.88
N VAL A 267 -5.79 7.14 -19.06
CA VAL A 267 -6.17 8.37 -18.36
C VAL A 267 -6.42 9.50 -19.35
N GLY A 268 -5.59 9.64 -20.40
CA GLY A 268 -5.83 10.61 -21.47
C GLY A 268 -7.16 10.38 -22.18
N LEU A 269 -7.44 9.13 -22.57
CA LEU A 269 -8.70 8.76 -23.23
C LEU A 269 -9.92 9.03 -22.34
N ILE A 270 -9.86 8.64 -21.06
CA ILE A 270 -10.95 8.86 -20.10
C ILE A 270 -11.19 10.36 -19.90
N ARG A 271 -10.13 11.17 -19.75
CA ARG A 271 -10.25 12.62 -19.62
C ARG A 271 -11.01 13.26 -20.78
N SER A 272 -10.65 12.94 -22.01
CA SER A 272 -11.35 13.45 -23.21
C SER A 272 -12.82 13.03 -23.24
N LEU A 273 -13.11 11.76 -22.95
CA LEU A 273 -14.49 11.27 -22.89
C LEU A 273 -15.32 11.98 -21.81
N LEU A 274 -14.74 12.20 -20.61
CA LEU A 274 -15.40 12.90 -19.52
C LEU A 274 -15.60 14.40 -19.80
N ALA A 275 -14.71 15.02 -20.56
CA ALA A 275 -14.89 16.38 -21.08
C ALA A 275 -15.98 16.47 -22.18
N GLY A 276 -16.55 15.33 -22.58
CA GLY A 276 -17.62 15.26 -23.57
C GLY A 276 -17.14 15.41 -25.01
N GLU A 277 -15.85 15.22 -25.24
CA GLU A 277 -15.24 15.13 -26.57
C GLU A 277 -15.68 13.85 -27.28
N GLU A 278 -15.48 13.83 -28.59
CA GLU A 278 -15.55 12.61 -29.38
C GLU A 278 -14.13 12.17 -29.68
N VAL A 279 -13.81 10.93 -29.30
CA VAL A 279 -12.45 10.43 -29.27
C VAL A 279 -12.29 9.35 -30.31
N SER A 280 -11.30 9.52 -31.17
CA SER A 280 -10.71 8.46 -31.97
C SER A 280 -9.24 8.35 -31.61
N SER A 281 -8.78 7.14 -31.33
CA SER A 281 -7.40 6.84 -30.97
C SER A 281 -7.01 5.54 -31.64
N ASP A 282 -5.86 5.55 -32.33
CA ASP A 282 -5.19 4.34 -32.82
C ASP A 282 -4.07 3.91 -31.86
N GLY A 283 -4.25 4.22 -30.56
CA GLY A 283 -3.30 3.90 -29.51
C GLY A 283 -3.03 2.39 -29.42
N PRO A 284 -1.81 1.98 -29.02
CA PRO A 284 -1.40 0.58 -29.04
C PRO A 284 -2.16 -0.30 -28.05
N TYR A 285 -2.79 0.28 -27.02
CA TYR A 285 -3.47 -0.49 -25.98
C TYR A 285 -4.99 -0.37 -26.03
N TYR A 286 -5.52 0.80 -26.37
CA TYR A 286 -6.95 1.10 -26.32
C TYR A 286 -7.41 1.85 -27.57
N PRO A 287 -7.43 1.16 -28.73
CA PRO A 287 -7.98 1.76 -29.94
C PRO A 287 -9.48 2.03 -29.76
N VAL A 288 -9.91 3.23 -30.13
CA VAL A 288 -11.32 3.65 -30.12
C VAL A 288 -11.63 4.45 -31.38
N HIS A 289 -12.86 4.37 -31.88
CA HIS A 289 -13.26 5.02 -33.13
C HIS A 289 -14.56 5.80 -32.92
N GLY A 290 -14.52 7.12 -33.13
CA GLY A 290 -15.69 8.01 -33.08
C GLY A 290 -16.49 7.95 -31.78
N LEU A 291 -15.84 7.63 -30.65
CA LEU A 291 -16.55 7.37 -29.40
C LEU A 291 -16.88 8.68 -28.68
N ARG A 292 -18.16 8.90 -28.41
CA ARG A 292 -18.66 9.99 -27.58
C ARG A 292 -19.53 9.46 -26.45
N HIS A 293 -19.36 10.01 -25.26
CA HIS A 293 -20.20 9.66 -24.12
C HIS A 293 -21.35 10.64 -23.92
N VAL A 294 -22.55 10.06 -23.84
CA VAL A 294 -23.76 10.70 -23.32
C VAL A 294 -24.40 9.80 -22.24
N PRO A 295 -24.97 10.35 -21.16
CA PRO A 295 -24.91 11.77 -20.76
C PRO A 295 -23.47 12.23 -20.44
N ARG A 296 -23.25 13.54 -20.34
CA ARG A 296 -21.99 14.11 -19.81
C ARG A 296 -22.00 14.09 -18.28
N PRO A 297 -20.84 14.13 -17.59
CA PRO A 297 -20.81 14.31 -16.13
C PRO A 297 -21.65 15.50 -15.66
N VAL A 298 -22.21 15.40 -14.46
CA VAL A 298 -23.15 16.38 -13.88
C VAL A 298 -22.53 17.78 -13.83
N ARG A 299 -21.23 17.86 -13.51
CA ARG A 299 -20.47 19.13 -13.40
C ARG A 299 -19.64 19.44 -14.65
N GLY A 300 -19.85 18.72 -15.75
CA GLY A 300 -19.09 18.85 -16.99
C GLY A 300 -17.72 18.16 -16.98
N SER A 301 -17.24 17.71 -15.82
CA SER A 301 -16.05 16.88 -15.66
C SER A 301 -16.17 16.01 -14.39
N VAL A 302 -15.28 15.03 -14.25
CA VAL A 302 -15.10 14.26 -13.01
C VAL A 302 -13.64 14.40 -12.58
N PRO A 303 -13.34 14.71 -11.30
CA PRO A 303 -11.98 14.77 -10.80
C PRO A 303 -11.23 13.44 -11.01
N VAL A 304 -9.98 13.52 -11.46
CA VAL A 304 -9.11 12.36 -11.67
C VAL A 304 -8.00 12.35 -10.63
N LEU A 305 -8.00 11.34 -9.78
CA LEU A 305 -6.91 11.04 -8.85
C LEU A 305 -5.98 10.00 -9.46
N VAL A 306 -4.68 10.31 -9.60
CA VAL A 306 -3.66 9.34 -10.03
C VAL A 306 -2.88 8.87 -8.81
N GLY A 307 -2.93 7.57 -8.55
CA GLY A 307 -2.25 6.93 -7.43
C GLY A 307 -0.85 6.41 -7.79
N GLY A 308 0.13 6.68 -6.94
CA GLY A 308 1.46 6.04 -6.97
C GLY A 308 2.64 7.00 -7.06
N ARG A 309 3.85 6.44 -6.98
CA ARG A 309 5.11 7.20 -6.79
C ARG A 309 6.14 7.06 -7.92
N GLY A 310 5.77 6.43 -9.04
CA GLY A 310 6.72 6.21 -10.13
C GLY A 310 7.24 7.52 -10.73
N LYS A 311 8.48 7.92 -10.38
CA LYS A 311 9.11 9.20 -10.77
C LYS A 311 9.13 9.45 -12.29
N ARG A 312 9.16 8.40 -13.11
CA ARG A 312 9.27 8.50 -14.59
C ARG A 312 7.94 8.50 -15.34
N LYS A 313 7.06 7.55 -15.04
CA LYS A 313 5.81 7.33 -15.80
C LYS A 313 4.61 7.85 -15.03
N THR A 314 4.37 7.35 -13.81
CA THR A 314 3.22 7.75 -12.98
C THR A 314 3.14 9.26 -12.74
N LEU A 315 4.23 9.90 -12.32
CA LEU A 315 4.22 11.35 -12.08
C LEU A 315 4.11 12.18 -13.37
N ARG A 316 4.55 11.63 -14.51
CA ARG A 316 4.32 12.25 -15.83
C ARG A 316 2.85 12.19 -16.23
N THR A 317 2.19 11.06 -16.00
CA THR A 317 0.75 10.90 -16.20
C THR A 317 -0.03 11.83 -15.26
N ALA A 318 0.38 11.93 -13.99
CA ALA A 318 -0.24 12.85 -13.04
C ALA A 318 -0.09 14.32 -13.47
N ALA A 319 1.11 14.73 -13.90
CA ALA A 319 1.33 16.08 -14.42
C ALA A 319 0.40 16.41 -15.59
N ARG A 320 0.24 15.48 -16.54
CA ARG A 320 -0.62 15.67 -17.72
C ARG A 320 -2.11 15.70 -17.38
N TYR A 321 -2.54 14.85 -16.46
CA TYR A 321 -3.96 14.49 -16.38
C TYR A 321 -4.55 14.39 -14.98
N ALA A 322 -3.82 14.50 -13.87
CA ALA A 322 -4.43 14.40 -12.55
C ALA A 322 -5.00 15.73 -12.07
N ASP A 323 -6.13 15.70 -11.37
CA ASP A 323 -6.57 16.77 -10.46
C ASP A 323 -6.05 16.53 -9.05
N ILE A 324 -5.82 15.26 -8.68
CA ILE A 324 -5.30 14.86 -7.38
C ILE A 324 -4.16 13.86 -7.58
N TRP A 325 -3.02 14.08 -6.95
CA TRP A 325 -1.98 13.08 -6.83
C TRP A 325 -2.04 12.46 -5.43
N ASN A 326 -2.19 11.13 -5.38
CA ASN A 326 -2.18 10.38 -4.13
C ASN A 326 -0.93 9.53 -3.99
N ALA A 327 -0.29 9.63 -2.82
CA ALA A 327 0.95 8.94 -2.51
C ALA A 327 0.94 8.39 -1.07
N TYR A 328 2.04 7.72 -0.72
CA TYR A 328 2.31 7.17 0.61
C TYR A 328 3.81 7.28 0.90
N GLY A 329 4.23 7.28 2.15
CA GLY A 329 5.63 7.43 2.56
C GLY A 329 5.90 8.73 3.28
N THR A 330 7.13 8.93 3.77
CA THR A 330 7.44 10.04 4.69
C THR A 330 7.34 11.43 4.02
N PRO A 331 7.13 12.51 4.79
CA PRO A 331 7.12 13.87 4.25
C PRO A 331 8.38 14.20 3.43
N ALA A 332 9.57 13.77 3.88
CA ALA A 332 10.82 14.02 3.17
C ALA A 332 10.85 13.33 1.79
N GLU A 333 10.42 12.07 1.71
CA GLU A 333 10.31 11.38 0.43
C GLU A 333 9.30 12.06 -0.49
N LEU A 334 8.15 12.45 0.05
CA LEU A 334 7.09 13.07 -0.73
C LEU A 334 7.48 14.45 -1.27
N ILE A 335 8.28 15.23 -0.55
CA ILE A 335 8.88 16.47 -1.05
C ILE A 335 9.73 16.18 -2.30
N GLU A 336 10.61 15.17 -2.27
CA GLU A 336 11.41 14.82 -3.44
C GLU A 336 10.56 14.37 -4.63
N HIS A 337 9.45 13.66 -4.38
CA HIS A 337 8.54 13.22 -5.44
C HIS A 337 7.72 14.39 -5.98
N ASP A 338 7.29 15.33 -5.14
CA ASP A 338 6.59 16.54 -5.58
C ASP A 338 7.50 17.43 -6.44
N GLU A 339 8.80 17.54 -6.13
CA GLU A 339 9.77 18.21 -7.00
C GLU A 339 9.88 17.56 -8.39
N VAL A 340 9.74 16.23 -8.47
CA VAL A 340 9.70 15.52 -9.75
C VAL A 340 8.38 15.81 -10.47
N LEU A 341 7.25 15.81 -9.76
CA LEU A 341 5.95 16.17 -10.34
C LEU A 341 5.96 17.59 -10.90
N ARG A 342 6.52 18.57 -10.17
CA ARG A 342 6.65 19.96 -10.61
C ARG A 342 7.47 20.08 -11.89
N ARG A 343 8.56 19.30 -12.02
CA ARG A 343 9.35 19.25 -13.27
C ARG A 343 8.53 18.70 -14.43
N HIS A 344 7.80 17.59 -14.23
CA HIS A 344 6.91 17.08 -15.28
C HIS A 344 5.79 18.06 -15.64
N CYS A 345 5.26 18.83 -14.67
CA CYS A 345 4.28 19.88 -14.93
C CYS A 345 4.87 20.99 -15.79
N ALA A 346 6.10 21.44 -15.47
CA ALA A 346 6.83 22.42 -16.28
C ALA A 346 7.08 21.91 -17.72
N ASP A 347 7.45 20.65 -17.88
CA ASP A 347 7.69 20.03 -19.20
C ASP A 347 6.43 20.01 -20.09
N VAL A 348 5.23 19.93 -19.49
CA VAL A 348 3.94 19.94 -20.21
C VAL A 348 3.25 21.31 -20.18
N GLY A 349 3.88 22.33 -19.59
CA GLY A 349 3.35 23.69 -19.50
C GLY A 349 2.13 23.83 -18.60
N ARG A 350 1.97 22.98 -17.58
CA ARG A 350 0.85 23.02 -16.63
C ARG A 350 1.26 23.64 -15.30
N ASP A 351 0.38 24.45 -14.71
CA ASP A 351 0.56 24.91 -13.34
C ASP A 351 0.40 23.75 -12.36
N HIS A 352 1.46 23.44 -11.63
CA HIS A 352 1.44 22.34 -10.68
C HIS A 352 0.45 22.58 -9.54
N THR A 353 0.08 23.82 -9.22
CA THR A 353 -0.84 24.15 -8.11
C THR A 353 -2.27 23.70 -8.37
N GLU A 354 -2.62 23.39 -9.63
CA GLU A 354 -3.90 22.78 -10.02
C GLU A 354 -4.05 21.33 -9.54
N ILE A 355 -2.96 20.69 -9.12
CA ILE A 355 -2.96 19.29 -8.68
C ILE A 355 -3.01 19.25 -7.16
N GLU A 356 -4.09 18.76 -6.56
CA GLU A 356 -4.13 18.54 -5.12
C GLU A 356 -3.16 17.43 -4.69
N ARG A 357 -2.52 17.57 -3.53
CA ARG A 357 -1.66 16.54 -2.94
C ARG A 357 -2.39 15.83 -1.81
N SER A 358 -2.49 14.52 -1.93
CA SER A 358 -3.07 13.63 -0.92
C SER A 358 -2.11 12.53 -0.49
N VAL A 359 -2.20 12.15 0.78
CA VAL A 359 -1.43 11.05 1.37
C VAL A 359 -2.36 10.05 2.03
N GLN A 360 -2.12 8.76 1.80
CA GLN A 360 -2.84 7.67 2.46
C GLN A 360 -2.01 6.99 3.53
N ALA A 361 -2.66 6.60 4.62
CA ALA A 361 -2.08 5.81 5.69
C ALA A 361 -3.15 4.99 6.43
N LYS A 362 -2.73 3.89 7.05
CA LYS A 362 -3.49 3.09 8.00
C LYS A 362 -3.37 3.81 9.32
N VAL A 363 -4.49 4.14 9.94
CA VAL A 363 -4.50 5.03 11.10
C VAL A 363 -5.17 4.35 12.27
N VAL A 364 -4.60 4.51 13.47
CA VAL A 364 -5.26 4.15 14.73
C VAL A 364 -5.00 5.24 15.76
N VAL A 365 -6.07 5.81 16.32
CA VAL A 365 -6.00 6.85 17.35
C VAL A 365 -6.43 6.28 18.68
N ARG A 366 -5.59 6.37 19.71
CA ARG A 366 -5.90 5.97 21.10
C ARG A 366 -5.21 6.90 22.11
N ASP A 367 -5.49 6.77 23.39
CA ASP A 367 -4.89 7.63 24.43
C ASP A 367 -3.40 7.38 24.69
N SER A 368 -2.83 6.35 24.07
CA SER A 368 -1.39 6.09 24.08
C SER A 368 -0.98 5.28 22.86
N LEU A 369 0.31 5.36 22.51
CA LEU A 369 0.90 4.51 21.47
C LEU A 369 0.69 3.02 21.76
N GLU A 370 0.89 2.58 23.00
CA GLU A 370 0.70 1.17 23.39
C GLU A 370 -0.75 0.70 23.14
N ALA A 371 -1.74 1.54 23.47
CA ALA A 371 -3.14 1.22 23.19
C ALA A 371 -3.45 1.19 21.70
N ALA A 372 -2.86 2.11 20.91
CA ALA A 372 -3.00 2.14 19.46
C ALA A 372 -2.36 0.91 18.79
N GLU A 373 -1.16 0.52 19.22
CA GLU A 373 -0.48 -0.71 18.79
C GLU A 373 -1.33 -1.95 19.11
N ALA A 374 -1.86 -2.05 20.33
CA ALA A 374 -2.72 -3.16 20.72
C ALA A 374 -4.02 -3.22 19.90
N ALA A 375 -4.61 -2.07 19.54
CA ALA A 375 -5.78 -2.00 18.67
C ALA A 375 -5.45 -2.42 17.24
N PHE A 376 -4.32 -1.97 16.69
CA PHE A 376 -3.83 -2.37 15.38
C PHE A 376 -3.54 -3.87 15.32
N ASP A 377 -2.90 -4.44 16.34
CA ASP A 377 -2.64 -5.88 16.44
C ASP A 377 -3.94 -6.70 16.48
N ARG A 378 -4.97 -6.22 17.19
CA ARG A 378 -6.31 -6.87 17.18
C ARG A 378 -6.96 -6.82 15.81
N MET A 379 -6.85 -5.69 15.10
CA MET A 379 -7.35 -5.54 13.73
C MET A 379 -6.65 -6.53 12.79
N LEU A 380 -5.32 -6.62 12.84
CA LEU A 380 -4.55 -7.58 12.03
C LEU A 380 -4.96 -9.03 12.35
N ALA A 381 -5.06 -9.38 13.63
CA ALA A 381 -5.47 -10.71 14.06
C ALA A 381 -6.88 -11.08 13.57
N THR A 382 -7.82 -10.13 13.61
CA THR A 382 -9.20 -10.33 13.15
C THR A 382 -9.25 -10.61 11.65
N ASN A 383 -8.47 -9.87 10.87
CA ASN A 383 -8.35 -10.12 9.43
C ASN A 383 -7.51 -11.36 9.10
N LYS A 384 -6.97 -12.09 10.09
CA LYS A 384 -5.96 -13.16 9.89
C LYS A 384 -4.78 -12.68 9.03
N SER A 385 -4.49 -11.40 9.14
CA SER A 385 -3.43 -10.73 8.39
C SER A 385 -2.16 -10.71 9.23
N VAL A 386 -1.03 -10.76 8.55
CA VAL A 386 0.29 -10.64 9.13
C VAL A 386 0.99 -9.50 8.39
N TRP A 387 0.85 -8.30 8.94
CA TRP A 387 1.48 -7.14 8.33
C TRP A 387 2.96 -7.09 8.71
N GLY A 388 3.81 -7.54 7.80
CA GLY A 388 5.26 -7.36 7.90
C GLY A 388 5.83 -6.70 6.64
N GLY A 389 5.11 -5.73 6.08
CA GLY A 389 5.50 -5.08 4.84
C GLY A 389 5.56 -6.04 3.65
N PHE A 390 5.66 -5.47 2.45
CA PHE A 390 5.99 -6.24 1.27
C PHE A 390 7.51 -6.44 1.26
N GLY A 391 7.96 -7.70 1.37
CA GLY A 391 9.34 -8.01 1.02
C GLY A 391 9.63 -7.60 -0.43
N ARG A 392 10.90 -7.38 -0.78
CA ARG A 392 11.35 -6.99 -2.14
C ARG A 392 10.85 -7.90 -3.27
N THR A 393 10.32 -9.07 -2.96
CA THR A 393 9.82 -10.09 -3.89
C THR A 393 8.30 -10.14 -4.01
N GLY A 394 7.56 -9.31 -3.28
CA GLY A 394 6.08 -9.32 -3.31
C GLY A 394 5.43 -10.45 -2.50
N GLU A 395 6.21 -11.23 -1.74
CA GLU A 395 5.66 -12.16 -0.73
C GLU A 395 5.51 -11.46 0.64
N PRO A 396 4.49 -11.83 1.45
CA PRO A 396 4.33 -11.30 2.80
C PRO A 396 5.49 -11.75 3.70
N ASP A 397 6.35 -10.83 4.11
CA ASP A 397 7.41 -11.12 5.06
C ASP A 397 6.83 -11.17 6.49
N ARG A 398 6.51 -12.38 6.96
CA ARG A 398 5.94 -12.63 8.30
C ARG A 398 6.92 -12.34 9.46
N THR A 399 8.17 -11.96 9.18
CA THR A 399 9.23 -11.74 10.19
C THR A 399 9.58 -10.28 10.41
N ASN A 400 9.16 -9.38 9.53
CA ASN A 400 9.49 -7.96 9.62
C ASN A 400 8.55 -7.21 10.57
N ARG A 401 8.70 -7.47 11.87
CA ARG A 401 8.09 -6.69 12.97
C ARG A 401 8.75 -5.31 13.15
N ARG A 402 8.97 -4.57 12.05
CA ARG A 402 9.36 -3.15 12.13
C ARG A 402 8.12 -2.31 12.41
N VAL A 403 7.68 -2.45 13.66
CA VAL A 403 6.77 -1.54 14.33
C VAL A 403 7.46 -0.17 14.41
N PHE A 404 6.67 0.86 14.17
CA PHE A 404 6.90 2.30 14.14
C PHE A 404 8.19 2.86 14.82
N PRO A 405 8.82 3.92 14.24
CA PRO A 405 8.59 4.49 12.91
C PRO A 405 9.47 3.76 11.88
N ASP A 406 8.85 2.88 11.08
CA ASP A 406 9.47 2.45 9.83
C ASP A 406 9.13 3.52 8.77
N PRO A 407 10.12 4.24 8.20
CA PRO A 407 9.90 5.23 7.14
C PRO A 407 9.19 4.66 5.90
N ASP A 408 9.10 3.33 5.76
CA ASP A 408 8.37 2.67 4.67
C ASP A 408 6.92 2.27 5.04
N SER A 409 6.50 2.40 6.31
CA SER A 409 5.17 1.98 6.72
C SER A 409 4.17 3.15 6.63
N SER A 410 3.19 3.02 5.75
CA SER A 410 1.98 3.84 5.71
C SER A 410 1.10 3.57 6.94
N ILE A 411 1.66 3.49 8.15
CA ILE A 411 0.97 3.10 9.40
C ILE A 411 1.21 4.19 10.45
N TRP A 412 0.14 4.83 10.91
CA TRP A 412 0.16 5.92 11.88
C TRP A 412 -0.63 5.50 13.13
N LEU A 413 0.09 5.20 14.20
CA LEU A 413 -0.48 4.77 15.49
C LEU A 413 -0.06 5.78 16.55
N GLY A 414 -0.98 6.21 17.39
CA GLY A 414 -0.61 7.09 18.49
C GLY A 414 -1.78 7.84 19.11
N THR A 415 -1.40 8.88 19.84
CA THR A 415 -2.32 9.84 20.45
C THR A 415 -2.86 10.85 19.44
N PRO A 416 -3.95 11.57 19.76
CA PRO A 416 -4.40 12.68 18.95
C PRO A 416 -3.30 13.70 18.66
N ASP A 417 -2.47 14.03 19.65
CA ASP A 417 -1.33 14.95 19.51
C ASP A 417 -0.25 14.40 18.57
N ASP A 418 0.07 13.10 18.67
CA ASP A 418 1.06 12.46 17.78
C ASP A 418 0.61 12.55 16.32
N LEU A 419 -0.65 12.26 16.05
CA LEU A 419 -1.20 12.32 14.70
C LEU A 419 -1.37 13.76 14.21
N ALA A 420 -1.77 14.69 15.08
CA ALA A 420 -1.87 16.10 14.73
C ALA A 420 -0.51 16.67 14.32
N ALA A 421 0.55 16.33 15.06
CA ALA A 421 1.92 16.71 14.71
C ALA A 421 2.34 16.12 13.36
N LEU A 422 2.02 14.83 13.11
CA LEU A 422 2.35 14.18 11.86
C LEU A 422 1.62 14.79 10.66
N ILE A 423 0.31 15.03 10.77
CA ILE A 423 -0.48 15.69 9.73
C ILE A 423 0.04 17.11 9.48
N THR A 424 0.45 17.83 10.52
CA THR A 424 1.07 19.16 10.38
C THR A 424 2.35 19.10 9.55
N ASP A 425 3.20 18.08 9.73
CA ASP A 425 4.39 17.89 8.89
C ASP A 425 4.04 17.63 7.41
N TYR A 426 3.02 16.80 7.14
CA TYR A 426 2.54 16.58 5.78
C TYR A 426 1.96 17.86 5.16
N ARG A 427 1.21 18.65 5.92
CA ARG A 427 0.69 19.95 5.46
C ARG A 427 1.83 20.92 5.15
N ALA A 428 2.87 20.96 5.98
CA ALA A 428 4.08 21.76 5.71
C ALA A 428 4.81 21.29 4.45
N ALA A 429 4.74 20.00 4.11
CA ALA A 429 5.23 19.44 2.86
C ALA A 429 4.30 19.67 1.65
N GLY A 430 3.15 20.34 1.84
CA GLY A 430 2.17 20.64 0.79
C GLY A 430 1.06 19.60 0.62
N PHE A 431 1.00 18.57 1.47
CA PHE A 431 -0.03 17.53 1.45
C PHE A 431 -1.17 17.91 2.40
N GLY A 432 -2.22 18.54 1.84
CA GLY A 432 -3.39 19.00 2.59
C GLY A 432 -4.45 17.95 2.83
N THR A 433 -4.44 16.87 2.05
CA THR A 433 -5.47 15.84 2.11
C THR A 433 -4.91 14.56 2.70
N VAL A 434 -5.52 14.11 3.79
CA VAL A 434 -5.15 12.85 4.48
C VAL A 434 -6.27 11.84 4.31
N ILE A 435 -5.93 10.65 3.85
CA ILE A 435 -6.86 9.54 3.66
C ILE A 435 -6.50 8.40 4.61
N ALA A 436 -7.35 8.16 5.62
CA ALA A 436 -7.16 7.08 6.57
C ALA A 436 -7.77 5.78 6.03
N GLU A 437 -6.92 4.77 5.81
CA GLU A 437 -7.30 3.43 5.42
C GLU A 437 -7.73 2.62 6.65
N ILE A 438 -8.97 2.12 6.65
CA ILE A 438 -9.59 1.42 7.77
C ILE A 438 -10.02 0.02 7.31
N ALA A 439 -9.44 -1.00 7.93
CA ALA A 439 -9.78 -2.40 7.69
C ALA A 439 -11.03 -2.83 8.48
N ALA A 440 -11.62 -3.96 8.07
CA ALA A 440 -12.64 -4.65 8.83
C ALA A 440 -12.08 -5.17 10.18
N PRO A 441 -12.85 -5.24 11.27
CA PRO A 441 -14.04 -4.43 11.51
C PRO A 441 -13.66 -2.95 11.58
N TYR A 442 -14.49 -2.08 10.99
CA TYR A 442 -14.16 -0.66 10.88
C TYR A 442 -14.07 -0.01 12.27
N ASP A 443 -12.89 0.55 12.58
CA ASP A 443 -12.58 1.14 13.88
C ASP A 443 -13.28 2.50 14.06
N ARG A 444 -14.52 2.45 14.57
CA ARG A 444 -15.35 3.63 14.87
C ARG A 444 -14.63 4.64 15.76
N GLU A 445 -13.89 4.20 16.78
CA GLU A 445 -13.19 5.12 17.70
C GLU A 445 -12.16 5.95 16.94
N THR A 446 -11.36 5.31 16.07
CA THR A 446 -10.41 6.06 15.22
C THR A 446 -11.11 7.04 14.30
N ILE A 447 -12.23 6.64 13.67
CA ILE A 447 -13.00 7.51 12.76
C ILE A 447 -13.55 8.73 13.52
N GLU A 448 -14.13 8.55 14.70
CA GLU A 448 -14.68 9.66 15.49
C GLU A 448 -13.58 10.60 15.99
N ARG A 449 -12.47 10.06 16.49
CA ARG A 449 -11.37 10.86 17.08
C ARG A 449 -10.53 11.60 16.05
N LEU A 450 -10.46 11.10 14.81
CA LEU A 450 -9.77 11.80 13.72
C LEU A 450 -10.39 13.18 13.43
N VAL A 451 -11.71 13.29 13.46
CA VAL A 451 -12.40 14.58 13.29
C VAL A 451 -12.55 15.31 14.62
N GLY A 452 -13.01 14.61 15.67
CA GLY A 452 -13.37 15.21 16.95
C GLY A 452 -12.20 15.66 17.81
N GLU A 453 -10.97 15.19 17.54
CA GLU A 453 -9.77 15.56 18.30
C GLU A 453 -8.63 15.98 17.36
N VAL A 454 -8.21 15.10 16.45
CA VAL A 454 -7.01 15.34 15.62
C VAL A 454 -7.20 16.53 14.68
N ALA A 455 -8.31 16.59 13.95
CA ALA A 455 -8.57 17.68 13.01
C ALA A 455 -8.69 19.03 13.72
N LEU A 456 -9.26 19.06 14.93
CA LEU A 456 -9.37 20.27 15.74
C LEU A 456 -8.00 20.79 16.19
N LEU A 457 -7.07 19.90 16.51
CA LEU A 457 -5.69 20.27 16.87
C LEU A 457 -4.91 20.84 15.67
N VAL A 458 -5.24 20.42 14.43
CA VAL A 458 -4.51 20.81 13.21
C VAL A 458 -5.10 22.02 12.50
N ASP A 459 -6.43 22.10 12.41
CA ASP A 459 -7.16 23.08 11.61
C ASP A 459 -8.52 23.41 12.27
N GLY A 460 -8.46 23.79 13.55
CA GLY A 460 -9.63 24.00 14.40
C GLY A 460 -10.61 25.05 13.89
N GLU A 461 -10.20 26.07 13.16
CA GLU A 461 -11.14 27.06 12.59
C GLU A 461 -12.11 26.41 11.59
N ARG A 462 -11.58 25.54 10.72
CA ARG A 462 -12.36 24.77 9.77
C ARG A 462 -13.19 23.68 10.47
N TRP A 463 -12.60 22.97 11.42
CA TRP A 463 -13.20 21.77 12.00
C TRP A 463 -14.09 22.04 13.23
N SER A 464 -14.04 23.22 13.83
CA SER A 464 -14.99 23.66 14.87
C SER A 464 -16.32 24.16 14.29
N SER A 465 -16.28 24.73 13.08
CA SER A 465 -17.46 25.27 12.38
C SER A 465 -18.25 24.21 11.58
N THR A 466 -17.70 22.99 11.46
CA THR A 466 -18.33 21.83 10.80
C THR A 466 -19.26 21.04 11.72
N GLY A 467 -19.55 21.54 12.94
CA GLY A 467 -20.73 21.17 13.74
C GLY A 467 -22.07 21.55 13.09
N ARG A 468 -22.22 21.31 11.77
CA ARG A 468 -23.45 21.47 11.01
C ARG A 468 -24.40 20.33 11.36
N THR A 469 -25.11 20.53 12.45
CA THR A 469 -26.54 20.18 12.65
C THR A 469 -27.15 19.31 11.55
N GLY A 470 -26.93 18.00 11.59
CA GLY A 470 -27.71 17.00 10.86
C GLY A 470 -29.12 16.76 11.42
N ALA A 471 -29.54 17.58 12.39
CA ALA A 471 -30.81 17.43 13.11
C ALA A 471 -31.92 18.40 12.64
N ASP A 472 -31.62 19.47 11.89
CA ASP A 472 -32.57 20.57 11.70
C ASP A 472 -33.32 20.58 10.35
N ASP A 473 -33.06 19.64 9.44
CA ASP A 473 -33.76 19.57 8.14
C ASP A 473 -34.60 18.29 7.94
N ARG A 474 -34.60 17.36 8.91
CA ARG A 474 -35.43 16.12 8.82
C ARG A 474 -36.89 16.33 9.25
N SER A 475 -37.28 17.54 9.67
CA SER A 475 -38.63 17.83 10.18
C SER A 475 -39.56 18.52 9.18
N ARG A 476 -39.14 18.75 7.93
CA ARG A 476 -39.96 19.51 6.95
C ARG A 476 -40.60 18.70 5.82
N HIS A 477 -40.47 17.37 5.82
CA HIS A 477 -41.00 16.55 4.74
C HIS A 477 -42.12 15.55 5.09
N ASP A 478 -42.70 15.61 6.30
CA ASP A 478 -43.76 14.66 6.69
C ASP A 478 -45.16 15.28 6.93
N GLU A 479 -45.39 16.53 6.51
CA GLU A 479 -46.74 17.13 6.51
C GLU A 479 -47.19 17.48 5.10
N GLY A 480 -47.70 16.48 4.36
CA GLY A 480 -48.22 16.72 3.02
C GLY A 480 -48.83 15.50 2.33
N GLY A 481 -49.64 14.71 3.04
CA GLY A 481 -50.19 13.48 2.48
C GLY A 481 -51.52 13.02 3.10
N ALA A 482 -52.50 13.92 3.20
CA ALA A 482 -53.90 13.52 3.41
C ALA A 482 -54.85 14.57 2.82
N ARG A 483 -55.30 14.34 1.57
CA ARG A 483 -56.65 14.62 1.08
C ARG A 483 -56.82 14.11 -0.35
#